data_AF-A0A373UI37-F1
#
_entry.id   AF-A0A373UI37-F1
#
_cell.length_a   1.000
_cell.length_b   1.000
_cell.length_c   1.000
_cell.angle_alpha   90.00
_cell.angle_beta   90.00
_cell.angle_gamma   90.00
#
_symmetry.space_group_name_H-M   'P 1'
#
loop_
_entity.id
_entity.type
_entity.pdbx_description
1 polymer ?
#
loop_
_entity_poly.entity_id
_entity_poly.type
_entity_poly.pdbx_seq_one_letter_code
_entity_poly.pdbx_strand_id
1 'polypeptide(L)'
;MKERKGISGSTLKIIAIITMLIDHIGAGVLGRLLVVRGMNEAADLNAWIDANSTLVITYQMMRFVGRLAFPIFCFLLIEGFEHTHDVKKYALRLLSFCLVSEIPFDLLFNGKILEFGYQNVFFTLFIGLMVMWGFQAVENQERFAKFKKVIFDAGILAAGILAAEFLNTDYAGIGVACIVLLYVFRKKKSYQLLAGCIGFSWELTAPLAFIPIAFYNGKRGLSLKYFFYIFYPAHLLILYIICWAMGMGPIAVA
;
A
#
# COMPACT_ATOMS: atom_id res chain seq x y z
N MET A 1 -29.64 14.41 1.79
CA MET A 1 -28.22 14.71 2.14
C MET A 1 -27.67 15.73 1.17
N LYS A 2 -27.23 16.91 1.62
CA LYS A 2 -26.58 17.90 0.74
C LYS A 2 -25.35 17.25 0.10
N GLU A 3 -25.22 17.35 -1.22
CA GLU A 3 -24.03 16.90 -1.92
C GLU A 3 -22.82 17.67 -1.39
N ARG A 4 -21.88 16.96 -0.77
CA ARG A 4 -20.60 17.56 -0.40
C ARG A 4 -19.82 17.81 -1.69
N LYS A 5 -19.51 19.08 -1.99
CA LYS A 5 -18.54 19.40 -3.04
C LYS A 5 -17.20 18.74 -2.69
N GLY A 6 -16.56 18.10 -3.67
CA GLY A 6 -15.31 17.37 -3.43
C GLY A 6 -15.03 16.31 -4.49
N ILE A 7 -13.95 15.55 -4.31
CA ILE A 7 -13.49 14.51 -5.23
C ILE A 7 -14.15 13.16 -4.94
N SER A 8 -14.34 12.36 -5.99
CA SER A 8 -14.96 11.03 -5.89
C SER A 8 -13.95 9.95 -5.51
N GLY A 9 -14.46 8.77 -5.13
CA GLY A 9 -13.63 7.60 -4.82
C GLY A 9 -12.84 7.10 -6.03
N SER A 10 -13.38 7.20 -7.25
CA SER A 10 -12.63 6.90 -8.47
C SER A 10 -11.49 7.89 -8.70
N THR A 11 -11.69 9.17 -8.37
CA THR A 11 -10.63 10.19 -8.46
C THR A 11 -9.50 9.91 -7.48
N LEU A 12 -9.83 9.57 -6.23
CA LEU A 12 -8.84 9.12 -5.23
C LEU A 12 -8.06 7.90 -5.71
N LYS A 13 -8.74 6.91 -6.29
CA LYS A 13 -8.09 5.72 -6.86
C LYS A 13 -7.12 6.09 -7.97
N ILE A 14 -7.50 7.00 -8.87
CA ILE A 14 -6.64 7.49 -9.95
C ILE A 14 -5.37 8.15 -9.39
N ILE A 15 -5.52 9.02 -8.38
CA ILE A 15 -4.36 9.63 -7.71
C ILE A 15 -3.44 8.54 -7.15
N ALA A 16 -4.00 7.58 -6.41
CA ALA A 16 -3.23 6.51 -5.79
C ALA A 16 -2.46 5.63 -6.79
N ILE A 17 -3.08 5.25 -7.91
CA ILE A 17 -2.41 4.43 -8.93
C ILE A 17 -1.34 5.20 -9.70
N ILE A 18 -1.53 6.51 -9.92
CA ILE A 18 -0.53 7.34 -10.59
C ILE A 18 0.69 7.49 -9.69
N THR A 19 0.48 7.80 -8.40
CA THR A 19 1.59 7.92 -7.45
C THR A 19 2.30 6.57 -7.25
N MET A 20 1.55 5.45 -7.20
CA MET A 20 2.12 4.10 -7.14
C MET A 20 2.95 3.74 -8.39
N LEU A 21 2.51 4.11 -9.59
CA LEU A 21 3.29 3.89 -10.79
C LEU A 21 4.61 4.65 -10.77
N ILE A 22 4.58 5.92 -10.33
CA ILE A 22 5.78 6.73 -10.14
C ILE A 22 6.71 6.06 -9.12
N ASP A 23 6.16 5.55 -8.01
CA ASP A 23 6.93 4.82 -7.00
C ASP A 23 7.66 3.61 -7.58
N HIS A 24 6.96 2.77 -8.36
CA HIS A 24 7.53 1.55 -8.91
C HIS A 24 8.51 1.80 -10.05
N ILE A 25 8.36 2.89 -10.81
CA ILE A 25 9.42 3.32 -11.74
C ILE A 25 10.67 3.70 -10.93
N GLY A 26 10.51 4.46 -9.85
CA GLY A 26 11.63 4.80 -8.95
C GLY A 26 12.28 3.55 -8.37
N ALA A 27 11.53 2.71 -7.68
CA ALA A 27 12.06 1.56 -6.95
C ALA A 27 12.51 0.42 -7.85
N GLY A 28 11.74 0.08 -8.87
CA GLY A 28 12.03 -1.05 -9.76
C GLY A 28 13.04 -0.69 -10.86
N VAL A 29 12.91 0.47 -11.50
CA VAL A 29 13.76 0.84 -12.65
C VAL A 29 14.98 1.63 -12.20
N LEU A 30 14.78 2.76 -11.50
CA LEU A 30 15.91 3.57 -11.04
C LEU A 30 16.70 2.86 -9.93
N GLY A 31 16.04 2.10 -9.07
CA GLY A 31 16.72 1.23 -8.10
C GLY A 31 17.71 0.27 -8.76
N ARG A 32 17.32 -0.36 -9.89
CA ARG A 32 18.22 -1.26 -10.63
C ARG A 32 19.38 -0.50 -11.24
N LEU A 33 19.12 0.69 -11.79
CA LEU A 33 20.17 1.56 -12.32
C LEU A 33 21.18 1.99 -11.25
N LEU A 34 20.74 2.26 -10.02
CA LEU A 34 21.64 2.58 -8.90
C LEU A 34 22.57 1.39 -8.63
N VAL A 35 22.02 0.16 -8.55
CA VAL A 35 22.82 -1.07 -8.35
C VAL A 35 23.78 -1.31 -9.51
N VAL A 36 23.33 -1.21 -10.76
CA VAL A 36 24.18 -1.35 -11.98
C VAL A 36 25.35 -0.38 -11.96
N ARG A 37 25.13 0.84 -11.45
CA ARG A 37 26.17 1.87 -11.37
C ARG A 37 27.13 1.69 -10.19
N GLY A 38 27.04 0.58 -9.47
CA GLY A 38 27.99 0.22 -8.42
C GLY A 38 27.66 0.81 -7.06
N MET A 39 26.39 1.12 -6.76
CA MET A 39 26.01 1.69 -5.46
C MET A 39 26.38 0.78 -4.29
N ASN A 40 26.24 -0.54 -4.45
CA ASN A 40 26.49 -1.51 -3.39
C ASN A 40 27.99 -1.84 -3.22
N GLU A 41 28.79 -1.52 -4.23
CA GLU A 41 30.23 -1.79 -4.32
C GLU A 41 31.08 -0.52 -4.10
N ALA A 42 30.45 0.63 -3.88
CA ALA A 42 31.14 1.90 -3.70
C ALA A 42 32.00 1.91 -2.43
N ALA A 43 33.31 2.16 -2.59
CA ALA A 43 34.23 2.30 -1.45
C ALA A 43 33.94 3.56 -0.62
N ASP A 44 33.48 4.63 -1.26
CA ASP A 44 32.97 5.84 -0.62
C ASP A 44 31.59 6.17 -1.21
N LEU A 45 30.54 5.94 -0.41
CA LEU A 45 29.16 6.16 -0.81
C LEU A 45 28.86 7.64 -1.06
N ASN A 46 29.46 8.56 -0.33
CA ASN A 46 29.19 10.00 -0.50
C ASN A 46 29.76 10.49 -1.82
N ALA A 47 31.00 10.12 -2.14
CA ALA A 47 31.61 10.44 -3.42
C ALA A 47 30.82 9.83 -4.60
N TRP A 48 30.31 8.60 -4.44
CA TRP A 48 29.45 7.96 -5.43
C TRP A 48 28.11 8.68 -5.62
N ILE A 49 27.48 9.11 -4.51
CA ILE A 49 26.24 9.89 -4.53
C ILE A 49 26.46 11.21 -5.24
N ASP A 50 27.54 11.93 -4.96
CA ASP A 50 27.86 13.20 -5.63
C ASP A 50 28.02 13.00 -7.14
N ALA A 51 28.75 11.96 -7.54
CA ALA A 51 28.94 11.59 -8.95
C ALA A 51 27.63 11.15 -9.66
N ASN A 52 26.66 10.60 -8.91
CA ASN A 52 25.38 10.11 -9.42
C ASN A 52 24.18 10.94 -8.95
N SER A 53 24.42 12.18 -8.51
CA SER A 53 23.45 13.01 -7.78
C SER A 53 22.12 13.17 -8.51
N THR A 54 22.15 13.36 -9.84
CA THR A 54 20.91 13.46 -10.65
C THR A 54 20.05 12.19 -10.55
N LEU A 55 20.67 11.00 -10.62
CA LEU A 55 19.95 9.72 -10.53
C LEU A 55 19.41 9.51 -9.12
N VAL A 56 20.22 9.78 -8.10
CA VAL A 56 19.82 9.65 -6.68
C VAL A 56 18.67 10.58 -6.33
N ILE A 57 18.74 11.85 -6.72
CA ILE A 57 17.67 12.84 -6.47
C ILE A 57 16.40 12.42 -7.21
N THR A 58 16.51 12.00 -8.48
CA THR A 58 15.34 11.54 -9.24
C THR A 58 14.69 10.33 -8.58
N TYR A 59 15.48 9.33 -8.17
CA TYR A 59 15.00 8.18 -7.40
C TYR A 59 14.25 8.62 -6.14
N GLN A 60 14.86 9.47 -5.31
CA GLN A 60 14.26 9.94 -4.06
C GLN A 60 12.94 10.69 -4.29
N MET A 61 12.89 11.59 -5.27
CA MET A 61 11.67 12.35 -5.58
C MET A 61 10.54 11.42 -6.04
N MET A 62 10.84 10.42 -6.86
CA MET A 62 9.83 9.43 -7.29
C MET A 62 9.32 8.61 -6.11
N ARG A 63 10.19 8.19 -5.20
CA ARG A 63 9.81 7.48 -3.96
C ARG A 63 8.94 8.36 -3.07
N PHE A 64 9.28 9.64 -2.89
CA PHE A 64 8.50 10.59 -2.11
C PHE A 64 7.10 10.81 -2.66
N VAL A 65 6.96 10.94 -3.98
CA VAL A 65 5.63 11.00 -4.63
C VAL A 65 4.87 9.69 -4.40
N GLY A 66 5.60 8.57 -4.48
CA GLY A 66 5.08 7.22 -4.28
C GLY A 66 4.44 6.94 -2.94
N ARG A 67 5.02 7.47 -1.85
CA ARG A 67 4.54 7.25 -0.46
C ARG A 67 3.09 7.66 -0.24
N LEU A 68 2.51 8.51 -1.10
CA LEU A 68 1.10 8.92 -1.02
C LEU A 68 0.14 7.77 -1.37
N ALA A 69 0.57 6.77 -2.14
CA ALA A 69 -0.30 5.71 -2.64
C ALA A 69 -0.92 4.87 -1.51
N PHE A 70 -0.07 4.37 -0.61
CA PHE A 70 -0.49 3.41 0.41
C PHE A 70 -1.53 3.97 1.40
N PRO A 71 -1.39 5.18 1.99
CA PRO A 71 -2.44 5.75 2.84
C PRO A 71 -3.78 5.93 2.12
N ILE A 72 -3.77 6.28 0.82
CA ILE A 72 -5.00 6.38 0.03
C ILE A 72 -5.62 5.00 -0.17
N PHE A 73 -4.82 3.97 -0.46
CA PHE A 73 -5.32 2.59 -0.54
C PHE A 73 -5.88 2.07 0.79
N CYS A 74 -5.24 2.37 1.92
CA CYS A 74 -5.75 2.04 3.26
C CYS A 74 -7.12 2.70 3.51
N PHE A 75 -7.25 3.99 3.20
CA PHE A 75 -8.53 4.69 3.31
C PHE A 75 -9.61 4.08 2.41
N LEU A 76 -9.29 3.79 1.15
CA LEU A 76 -10.22 3.17 0.20
C LEU A 76 -10.58 1.73 0.56
N LEU A 77 -9.67 0.99 1.21
CA LEU A 77 -9.92 -0.35 1.74
C LEU A 77 -11.03 -0.29 2.79
N ILE A 78 -10.91 0.64 3.75
CA ILE A 78 -11.90 0.89 4.81
C ILE A 78 -13.23 1.33 4.23
N GLU A 79 -13.24 2.30 3.31
CA GLU A 79 -14.45 2.72 2.61
C GLU A 79 -15.11 1.55 1.87
N GLY A 80 -14.32 0.69 1.22
CA GLY A 80 -14.83 -0.51 0.56
C GLY A 80 -15.43 -1.52 1.55
N PHE A 81 -14.83 -1.66 2.73
CA PHE A 81 -15.31 -2.54 3.79
C PHE A 81 -16.64 -2.05 4.38
N GLU A 82 -16.79 -0.76 4.66
CA GLU A 82 -18.03 -0.20 5.23
C GLU A 82 -19.24 -0.29 4.28
N HIS A 83 -18.99 -0.36 2.96
CA HIS A 83 -20.04 -0.40 1.95
C HIS A 83 -20.22 -1.78 1.30
N THR A 84 -19.39 -2.77 1.64
CA THR A 84 -19.54 -4.12 1.07
C THR A 84 -20.70 -4.86 1.74
N HIS A 85 -21.48 -5.57 0.93
CA HIS A 85 -22.52 -6.45 1.44
C HIS A 85 -21.98 -7.85 1.76
N ASP A 86 -20.83 -8.22 1.17
CA ASP A 86 -20.22 -9.54 1.29
C ASP A 86 -18.71 -9.39 1.45
N VAL A 87 -18.27 -9.42 2.72
CA VAL A 87 -16.85 -9.30 3.07
C VAL A 87 -16.06 -10.52 2.59
N LYS A 88 -16.67 -11.72 2.55
CA LYS A 88 -15.99 -12.94 2.06
C LYS A 88 -15.58 -12.81 0.61
N LYS A 89 -16.50 -12.35 -0.27
CA LYS A 89 -16.19 -12.09 -1.69
C LYS A 89 -15.18 -10.96 -1.86
N TYR A 90 -15.20 -9.97 -0.96
CA TYR A 90 -14.19 -8.91 -0.98
C TYR A 90 -12.80 -9.45 -0.63
N ALA A 91 -12.69 -10.22 0.45
CA ALA A 91 -11.46 -10.85 0.89
C ALA A 91 -10.91 -11.83 -0.16
N LEU A 92 -11.75 -12.69 -0.74
CA LEU A 92 -11.33 -13.62 -1.80
C LEU A 92 -10.78 -12.89 -3.03
N ARG A 93 -11.43 -11.79 -3.42
CA ARG A 93 -10.95 -10.97 -4.53
C ARG A 93 -9.60 -10.33 -4.23
N LEU A 94 -9.44 -9.80 -3.03
CA LEU A 94 -8.18 -9.19 -2.59
C LEU A 94 -7.05 -10.23 -2.53
N LEU A 95 -7.32 -11.42 -1.98
CA LEU A 95 -6.39 -12.55 -1.98
C LEU A 95 -6.01 -13.00 -3.40
N SER A 96 -6.97 -13.00 -4.33
CA SER A 96 -6.68 -13.30 -5.74
C SER A 96 -5.68 -12.29 -6.33
N PHE A 97 -5.79 -11.00 -5.96
CA PHE A 97 -4.81 -9.99 -6.39
C PHE A 97 -3.44 -10.17 -5.72
N CYS A 98 -3.38 -10.60 -4.47
CA CYS A 98 -2.11 -10.97 -3.83
C CYS A 98 -1.39 -12.01 -4.69
N LEU A 99 -2.06 -13.13 -4.99
CA LEU A 99 -1.44 -14.26 -5.69
C LEU A 99 -1.08 -13.95 -7.15
N VAL A 100 -1.98 -13.28 -7.89
CA VAL A 100 -1.73 -12.95 -9.30
C VAL A 100 -0.62 -11.91 -9.45
N SER A 101 -0.54 -10.96 -8.52
CA SER A 101 0.43 -9.87 -8.61
C SER A 101 1.80 -10.23 -8.05
N GLU A 102 1.92 -11.34 -7.33
CA GLU A 102 3.20 -11.78 -6.77
C GLU A 102 4.23 -12.06 -7.86
N ILE A 103 3.83 -12.75 -8.93
CA ILE A 103 4.72 -13.08 -10.04
C ILE A 103 5.37 -11.82 -10.65
N PRO A 104 4.61 -10.80 -11.12
CA PRO A 104 5.22 -9.60 -11.68
C PRO A 104 5.92 -8.72 -10.62
N PHE A 105 5.53 -8.82 -9.35
CA PHE A 105 6.20 -8.13 -8.26
C PHE A 105 7.61 -8.69 -8.01
N ASP A 106 7.72 -10.01 -7.84
CA ASP A 106 9.01 -10.71 -7.66
C ASP A 106 9.94 -10.47 -8.85
N LEU A 107 9.40 -10.51 -10.06
CA LEU A 107 10.17 -10.23 -11.26
C LEU A 107 10.74 -8.81 -11.22
N LEU A 108 9.92 -7.81 -10.91
CA LEU A 108 10.35 -6.41 -10.90
C LEU A 108 11.39 -6.12 -9.80
N PHE A 109 11.26 -6.72 -8.62
CA PHE A 109 12.10 -6.36 -7.47
C PHE A 109 13.27 -7.34 -7.24
N ASN A 110 13.08 -8.62 -7.50
CA ASN A 110 14.09 -9.67 -7.24
C ASN A 110 14.67 -10.29 -8.52
N GLY A 111 14.04 -10.07 -9.68
CA GLY A 111 14.44 -10.72 -10.93
C GLY A 111 14.20 -12.23 -10.95
N LYS A 112 13.43 -12.74 -10.00
CA LYS A 112 13.08 -14.16 -9.81
C LYS A 112 11.57 -14.32 -9.81
N ILE A 113 11.10 -15.55 -9.99
CA ILE A 113 9.69 -15.92 -9.89
C ILE A 113 9.52 -16.70 -8.58
N LEU A 114 8.45 -16.43 -7.83
CA LEU A 114 8.12 -17.11 -6.57
C LEU A 114 9.22 -16.95 -5.52
N GLU A 115 9.53 -15.69 -5.23
CA GLU A 115 10.38 -15.30 -4.12
C GLU A 115 9.47 -15.08 -2.88
N PHE A 116 9.85 -15.62 -1.71
CA PHE A 116 9.00 -15.60 -0.50
C PHE A 116 9.50 -14.69 0.62
N GLY A 117 10.66 -14.07 0.46
CA GLY A 117 11.28 -13.11 1.37
C GLY A 117 10.69 -11.71 1.33
N TYR A 118 10.00 -11.30 0.26
CA TYR A 118 9.35 -9.98 0.20
C TYR A 118 8.05 -9.99 -0.61
N GLN A 119 6.92 -9.73 0.04
CA GLN A 119 5.58 -9.91 -0.53
C GLN A 119 4.89 -8.58 -0.88
N ASN A 120 4.07 -8.59 -1.94
CA ASN A 120 3.44 -7.36 -2.44
C ASN A 120 2.43 -6.70 -1.46
N VAL A 121 2.11 -5.43 -1.74
CA VAL A 121 1.24 -4.58 -0.90
C VAL A 121 -0.16 -5.16 -0.63
N PHE A 122 -0.70 -5.98 -1.55
CA PHE A 122 -2.03 -6.56 -1.36
C PHE A 122 -2.07 -7.53 -0.18
N PHE A 123 -0.96 -8.20 0.17
CA PHE A 123 -0.90 -9.03 1.37
C PHE A 123 -1.12 -8.20 2.65
N THR A 124 -0.46 -7.04 2.76
CA THR A 124 -0.68 -6.10 3.88
C THR A 124 -2.16 -5.67 3.94
N LEU A 125 -2.73 -5.27 2.80
CA LEU A 125 -4.14 -4.85 2.73
C LEU A 125 -5.11 -5.98 3.06
N PHE A 126 -4.81 -7.22 2.65
CA PHE A 126 -5.60 -8.40 2.96
C PHE A 126 -5.60 -8.70 4.45
N ILE A 127 -4.43 -8.68 5.09
CA ILE A 127 -4.32 -8.88 6.53
C ILE A 127 -5.07 -7.77 7.27
N GLY A 128 -4.91 -6.51 6.86
CA GLY A 128 -5.66 -5.38 7.41
C GLY A 128 -7.19 -5.56 7.29
N LEU A 129 -7.67 -6.06 6.14
CA LEU A 129 -9.08 -6.40 5.94
C LEU A 129 -9.54 -7.50 6.90
N MET A 130 -8.74 -8.56 7.09
CA MET A 130 -9.06 -9.64 8.03
C MET A 130 -9.12 -9.16 9.47
N VAL A 131 -8.23 -8.25 9.88
CA VAL A 131 -8.26 -7.61 11.21
C VAL A 131 -9.52 -6.78 11.40
N MET A 132 -9.87 -5.91 10.44
CA MET A 132 -11.12 -5.12 10.50
C MET A 132 -12.37 -6.01 10.56
N TRP A 133 -12.38 -7.10 9.79
CA TRP A 133 -13.47 -8.05 9.80
C TRP A 133 -13.58 -8.79 11.12
N GLY A 134 -12.44 -9.14 11.75
CA GLY A 134 -12.38 -9.68 13.10
C GLY A 134 -12.94 -8.70 14.15
N PHE A 135 -12.55 -7.43 14.09
CA PHE A 135 -13.07 -6.39 14.98
C PHE A 135 -14.59 -6.24 14.85
N GLN A 136 -15.11 -6.25 13.62
CA GLN A 136 -16.55 -6.20 13.39
C GLN A 136 -17.26 -7.44 13.98
N ALA A 137 -16.66 -8.63 13.88
CA ALA A 137 -17.22 -9.84 14.49
C ALA A 137 -17.27 -9.76 16.02
N VAL A 138 -16.26 -9.17 16.67
CA VAL A 138 -16.22 -8.92 18.12
C VAL A 138 -17.22 -7.83 18.53
N GLU A 139 -17.33 -6.76 17.75
CA GLU A 139 -18.29 -5.66 17.97
C GLU A 139 -19.72 -6.19 18.04
N ASN A 140 -20.08 -7.11 17.13
CA ASN A 140 -21.40 -7.75 17.02
C ASN A 140 -21.72 -8.75 18.15
N GLN A 141 -20.77 -9.13 19.00
CA GLN A 141 -21.05 -10.01 20.14
C GLN A 141 -21.66 -9.21 21.31
N GLU A 142 -22.98 -9.25 21.44
CA GLU A 142 -23.69 -8.53 22.52
C GLU A 142 -23.37 -9.06 23.93
N ARG A 143 -23.04 -10.35 24.03
CA ARG A 143 -22.73 -11.02 25.31
C ARG A 143 -21.38 -10.62 25.90
N PHE A 144 -20.48 -10.03 25.10
CA PHE A 144 -19.14 -9.70 25.56
C PHE A 144 -19.15 -8.38 26.32
N ALA A 145 -18.70 -8.43 27.58
CA ALA A 145 -18.38 -7.24 28.34
C ALA A 145 -17.32 -6.39 27.60
N LYS A 146 -17.37 -5.06 27.79
CA LYS A 146 -16.47 -4.11 27.10
C LYS A 146 -14.99 -4.48 27.19
N PHE A 147 -14.52 -4.86 28.38
CA PHE A 147 -13.12 -5.27 28.60
C PHE A 147 -12.73 -6.52 27.80
N LYS A 148 -13.64 -7.51 27.68
CA LYS A 148 -13.39 -8.70 26.85
C LYS A 148 -13.25 -8.33 25.38
N LYS A 149 -14.08 -7.41 24.87
CA LYS A 149 -13.96 -6.91 23.49
C LYS A 149 -12.58 -6.29 23.24
N VAL A 150 -12.12 -5.44 24.15
CA VAL A 150 -10.78 -4.83 24.07
C VAL A 150 -9.66 -5.88 24.04
N ILE A 151 -9.74 -6.92 24.88
CA ILE A 151 -8.75 -8.02 24.86
C ILE A 151 -8.76 -8.75 23.51
N PHE A 152 -9.94 -9.10 23.01
CA PHE A 152 -10.04 -9.79 21.71
C PHE A 152 -9.53 -8.92 20.56
N ASP A 153 -9.91 -7.64 20.52
CA ASP A 153 -9.44 -6.71 19.50
C ASP A 153 -7.91 -6.53 19.57
N ALA A 154 -7.34 -6.40 20.77
CA ALA A 154 -5.89 -6.35 20.95
C ALA A 154 -5.20 -7.63 20.45
N GLY A 155 -5.76 -8.81 20.75
CA GLY A 155 -5.26 -10.10 20.27
C GLY A 155 -5.34 -10.25 18.76
N ILE A 156 -6.44 -9.83 18.14
CA ILE A 156 -6.63 -9.87 16.67
C ILE A 156 -5.64 -8.92 15.99
N LEU A 157 -5.45 -7.71 16.53
CA LEU A 157 -4.46 -6.76 16.01
C LEU A 157 -3.05 -7.34 16.12
N ALA A 158 -2.67 -7.89 17.27
CA ALA A 158 -1.37 -8.50 17.46
C ALA A 158 -1.13 -9.66 16.49
N ALA A 159 -2.13 -10.54 16.30
CA ALA A 159 -2.05 -11.61 15.33
C ALA A 159 -1.89 -11.10 13.89
N GLY A 160 -2.61 -10.04 13.51
CA GLY A 160 -2.48 -9.40 12.20
C GLY A 160 -1.10 -8.78 11.98
N ILE A 161 -0.56 -8.07 12.98
CA ILE A 161 0.80 -7.51 12.95
C ILE A 161 1.82 -8.64 12.78
N LEU A 162 1.78 -9.67 13.63
CA LEU A 162 2.70 -10.80 13.57
C LEU A 162 2.62 -11.56 12.24
N ALA A 163 1.41 -11.72 11.69
CA ALA A 163 1.24 -12.35 10.38
C ALA A 163 1.88 -11.52 9.26
N ALA A 164 1.76 -10.19 9.30
CA ALA A 164 2.34 -9.31 8.29
C ALA A 164 3.88 -9.26 8.37
N GLU A 165 4.44 -9.27 9.59
CA GLU A 165 5.88 -9.40 9.83
C GLU A 165 6.39 -10.77 9.37
N PHE A 166 5.72 -11.86 9.75
CA PHE A 166 6.14 -13.22 9.38
C PHE A 166 6.13 -13.45 7.86
N LEU A 167 5.19 -12.83 7.16
CA LEU A 167 5.08 -12.92 5.71
C LEU A 167 5.93 -11.87 4.97
N ASN A 168 6.69 -11.02 5.67
CA ASN A 168 7.49 -9.95 5.08
C ASN A 168 6.72 -9.12 4.03
N THR A 169 5.51 -8.68 4.38
CA THR A 169 4.68 -7.90 3.46
C THR A 169 5.23 -6.48 3.28
N ASP A 170 4.91 -5.83 2.16
CA ASP A 170 5.44 -4.52 1.77
C ASP A 170 5.51 -3.44 2.87
N TYR A 171 4.51 -3.39 3.76
CA TYR A 171 4.46 -2.48 4.91
C TYR A 171 4.43 -3.20 6.26
N ALA A 172 4.61 -4.52 6.26
CA ALA A 172 4.65 -5.38 7.45
C ALA A 172 3.58 -5.04 8.50
N GLY A 173 3.93 -5.14 9.79
CA GLY A 173 3.03 -4.86 10.90
C GLY A 173 2.61 -3.40 11.00
N ILE A 174 3.50 -2.46 10.66
CA ILE A 174 3.19 -1.02 10.73
C ILE A 174 2.08 -0.62 9.76
N GLY A 175 2.02 -1.25 8.57
CA GLY A 175 0.94 -1.07 7.61
C GLY A 175 -0.41 -1.52 8.15
N VAL A 176 -0.46 -2.70 8.80
CA VAL A 176 -1.67 -3.22 9.45
C VAL A 176 -2.12 -2.29 10.58
N ALA A 177 -1.19 -1.82 11.42
CA ALA A 177 -1.47 -0.87 12.49
C ALA A 177 -2.06 0.44 11.94
N CYS A 178 -1.54 0.96 10.83
CA CYS A 178 -2.06 2.16 10.18
C CYS A 178 -3.48 1.96 9.62
N ILE A 179 -3.77 0.81 9.01
CA ILE A 179 -5.13 0.48 8.53
C ILE A 179 -6.11 0.49 9.72
N VAL A 180 -5.73 -0.15 10.83
CA VAL A 180 -6.58 -0.23 12.02
C VAL A 180 -6.77 1.13 12.68
N LEU A 181 -5.72 1.95 12.74
CA LEU A 181 -5.80 3.32 13.23
C LEU A 181 -6.85 4.13 12.43
N LEU A 182 -6.78 4.09 11.10
CA LEU A 182 -7.76 4.76 10.24
C LEU A 182 -9.17 4.15 10.38
N TYR A 183 -9.28 2.84 10.58
CA TYR A 183 -10.55 2.14 10.75
C TYR A 183 -11.25 2.53 12.07
N VAL A 184 -10.52 2.62 13.17
CA VAL A 184 -11.08 3.00 14.48
C VAL A 184 -11.73 4.40 14.43
N PHE A 185 -11.10 5.35 13.73
CA PHE A 185 -11.61 6.71 13.61
C PHE A 185 -12.56 6.94 12.43
N ARG A 186 -12.91 5.90 11.64
CA ARG A 186 -13.70 6.01 10.39
C ARG A 186 -15.02 6.76 10.51
N LYS A 187 -15.68 6.70 11.67
CA LYS A 187 -16.98 7.36 11.90
C LYS A 187 -16.86 8.88 12.02
N LYS A 188 -15.67 9.42 12.32
CA LYS A 188 -15.44 10.87 12.45
C LYS A 188 -14.27 11.31 11.57
N LYS A 189 -14.60 11.84 10.38
CA LYS A 189 -13.62 12.21 9.34
C LYS A 189 -12.45 13.07 9.85
N SER A 190 -12.69 14.07 10.68
CA SER A 190 -11.61 14.93 11.21
C SER A 190 -10.59 14.16 12.05
N TYR A 191 -11.05 13.27 12.93
CA TYR A 191 -10.15 12.42 13.72
C TYR A 191 -9.46 11.38 12.85
N GLN A 192 -10.13 10.84 11.83
CA GLN A 192 -9.51 9.91 10.89
C GLN A 192 -8.36 10.56 10.12
N LEU A 193 -8.55 11.81 9.64
CA LEU A 193 -7.50 12.57 8.97
C LEU A 193 -6.33 12.87 9.92
N LEU A 194 -6.61 13.34 11.14
CA LEU A 194 -5.58 13.63 12.13
C LEU A 194 -4.78 12.39 12.53
N ALA A 195 -5.48 11.30 12.86
CA ALA A 195 -4.87 10.03 13.19
C ALA A 195 -4.05 9.49 12.01
N GLY A 196 -4.53 9.67 10.78
CA GLY A 196 -3.79 9.36 9.57
C GLY A 196 -2.49 10.14 9.45
N CYS A 197 -2.53 11.48 9.54
CA CYS A 197 -1.32 12.30 9.48
C CYS A 197 -0.28 11.89 10.55
N ILE A 198 -0.73 11.56 11.76
CA ILE A 198 0.16 11.11 12.84
C ILE A 198 0.70 9.70 12.57
N GLY A 199 -0.18 8.75 12.23
CA GLY A 199 0.16 7.34 12.03
C GLY A 199 1.09 7.10 10.86
N PHE A 200 1.06 7.96 9.84
CA PHE A 200 1.94 7.90 8.68
C PHE A 200 3.13 8.85 8.77
N SER A 201 3.35 9.55 9.90
CA SER A 201 4.44 10.54 10.04
C SER A 201 5.86 9.97 10.01
N TRP A 202 6.00 8.64 10.11
CA TRP A 202 7.28 7.94 9.93
C TRP A 202 7.78 7.99 8.47
N GLU A 203 6.89 8.28 7.52
CA GLU A 203 7.21 8.56 6.12
C GLU A 203 6.96 10.04 5.83
N LEU A 204 7.99 10.77 5.42
CA LEU A 204 7.94 12.24 5.32
C LEU A 204 6.75 12.76 4.48
N THR A 205 6.47 12.13 3.35
CA THR A 205 5.46 12.59 2.40
C THR A 205 4.14 11.83 2.47
N ALA A 206 4.07 10.71 3.19
CA ALA A 206 2.83 9.93 3.31
C ALA A 206 1.66 10.72 3.92
N PRO A 207 1.85 11.60 4.92
CA PRO A 207 0.78 12.46 5.45
C PRO A 207 0.12 13.37 4.39
N LEU A 208 0.80 13.70 3.29
CA LEU A 208 0.23 14.51 2.21
C LEU A 208 -0.95 13.81 1.50
N ALA A 209 -1.02 12.48 1.57
CA ALA A 209 -2.16 11.70 1.08
C ALA A 209 -3.49 12.12 1.73
N PHE A 210 -3.47 12.65 2.96
CA PHE A 210 -4.68 13.06 3.65
C PHE A 210 -5.28 14.36 3.10
N ILE A 211 -4.54 15.13 2.29
CA ILE A 211 -5.06 16.30 1.59
C ILE A 211 -6.18 15.89 0.61
N PRO A 212 -5.95 15.03 -0.41
CA PRO A 212 -7.03 14.60 -1.29
C PRO A 212 -8.12 13.80 -0.54
N ILE A 213 -7.77 13.01 0.48
CA ILE A 213 -8.76 12.30 1.31
C ILE A 213 -9.69 13.29 2.05
N ALA A 214 -9.17 14.43 2.51
CA ALA A 214 -9.97 15.48 3.13
C ALA A 214 -11.06 16.02 2.19
N PHE A 215 -10.77 16.09 0.89
CA PHE A 215 -11.72 16.50 -0.15
C PHE A 215 -12.64 15.38 -0.65
N TYR A 216 -12.52 14.15 -0.15
CA TYR A 216 -13.41 13.05 -0.56
C TYR A 216 -14.87 13.33 -0.20
N ASN A 217 -15.76 13.16 -1.19
CA ASN A 217 -17.18 13.50 -1.09
C ASN A 217 -18.11 12.33 -0.71
N GLY A 218 -17.58 11.12 -0.50
CA GLY A 218 -18.38 9.93 -0.18
C GLY A 218 -19.04 9.24 -1.38
N LYS A 219 -18.87 9.77 -2.61
CA LYS A 219 -19.41 9.16 -3.82
C LYS A 219 -18.39 8.23 -4.47
N ARG A 220 -18.87 7.10 -5.00
CA ARG A 220 -18.04 6.12 -5.72
C ARG A 220 -17.35 6.71 -6.96
N GLY A 221 -18.04 7.57 -7.71
CA GLY A 221 -17.54 8.11 -8.99
C GLY A 221 -17.64 7.11 -10.14
N LEU A 222 -16.69 7.18 -11.09
CA LEU A 222 -16.66 6.37 -12.31
C LEU A 222 -16.46 4.87 -12.00
N SER A 223 -17.10 4.01 -12.79
CA SER A 223 -16.97 2.55 -12.67
C SER A 223 -15.92 1.98 -13.62
N LEU A 224 -14.63 2.13 -13.26
CA LEU A 224 -13.48 1.61 -14.04
C LEU A 224 -12.94 0.29 -13.47
N LYS A 225 -13.84 -0.66 -13.18
CA LYS A 225 -13.52 -1.89 -12.43
C LYS A 225 -12.39 -2.71 -13.07
N TYR A 226 -12.51 -3.03 -14.36
CA TYR A 226 -11.55 -3.88 -15.06
C TYR A 226 -10.18 -3.21 -15.23
N PHE A 227 -10.16 -1.90 -15.51
CA PHE A 227 -8.94 -1.14 -15.59
C PHE A 227 -8.14 -1.20 -14.28
N PHE A 228 -8.79 -0.97 -13.14
CA PHE A 228 -8.10 -1.05 -11.84
C PHE A 228 -7.64 -2.46 -11.48
N TYR A 229 -8.31 -3.50 -12.00
CA TYR A 229 -7.94 -4.89 -11.72
C TYR A 229 -6.68 -5.30 -12.47
N ILE A 230 -6.56 -4.91 -13.73
CA ILE A 230 -5.39 -5.27 -14.54
C ILE A 230 -4.20 -4.36 -14.27
N PHE A 231 -4.45 -3.11 -13.86
CA PHE A 231 -3.41 -2.10 -13.72
C PHE A 231 -2.21 -2.59 -12.89
N TYR A 232 -2.46 -3.11 -11.68
CA TYR A 232 -1.37 -3.46 -10.77
C TYR A 232 -0.40 -4.53 -11.32
N PRO A 233 -0.85 -5.77 -11.63
CA PRO A 233 0.05 -6.78 -12.18
C PRO A 233 0.61 -6.38 -13.56
N ALA A 234 -0.16 -5.66 -14.40
CA ALA A 234 0.29 -5.30 -15.74
C ALA A 234 1.41 -4.26 -15.72
N HIS A 235 1.31 -3.17 -14.94
CA HIS A 235 2.36 -2.16 -14.94
C HIS A 235 3.66 -2.70 -14.32
N LEU A 236 3.58 -3.54 -13.27
CA LEU A 236 4.76 -4.22 -12.73
C LEU A 236 5.47 -5.07 -13.79
N LEU A 237 4.71 -5.87 -14.54
CA LEU A 237 5.26 -6.70 -15.62
C LEU A 237 5.86 -5.83 -16.74
N ILE A 238 5.19 -4.75 -17.14
CA ILE A 238 5.70 -3.82 -18.15
C ILE A 238 7.03 -3.19 -17.70
N LEU A 239 7.11 -2.74 -16.44
CA LEU A 239 8.35 -2.18 -15.88
C LEU A 239 9.47 -3.23 -15.86
N TYR A 240 9.16 -4.48 -15.49
CA TYR A 240 10.15 -5.56 -15.54
C TYR A 240 10.66 -5.82 -16.96
N ILE A 241 9.77 -5.87 -17.96
CA ILE A 241 10.14 -6.03 -19.37
C ILE A 241 11.06 -4.91 -19.83
N ILE A 242 10.80 -3.66 -19.41
CA ILE A 242 11.69 -2.52 -19.69
C ILE A 242 13.07 -2.75 -19.06
N CYS A 243 13.13 -3.13 -17.78
CA CYS A 243 14.40 -3.45 -17.10
C CYS A 243 15.15 -4.58 -17.80
N TRP A 244 14.45 -5.63 -18.23
CA TRP A 244 15.03 -6.76 -18.95
C TRP A 244 15.58 -6.33 -20.31
N ALA A 245 14.83 -5.53 -21.07
CA ALA A 245 15.27 -4.98 -22.36
C ALA A 245 16.49 -4.06 -22.24
N MET A 246 16.65 -3.40 -21.09
CA MET A 246 17.83 -2.60 -20.74
C MET A 246 19.02 -3.44 -20.25
N GLY A 247 18.91 -4.77 -20.20
CA GLY A 247 19.96 -5.67 -19.71
C GLY A 247 20.06 -5.77 -18.18
N MET A 248 19.07 -5.25 -17.45
CA MET A 248 19.05 -5.21 -15.99
C MET A 248 18.12 -6.24 -15.35
N GLY A 249 17.49 -7.13 -16.12
CA GLY A 249 16.47 -8.08 -15.67
C GLY A 249 16.87 -9.00 -14.50
N PRO A 250 18.10 -9.51 -14.42
CA PRO A 250 18.54 -10.36 -13.30
C PRO A 250 18.86 -9.63 -11.99
N ILE A 251 18.90 -8.29 -11.99
CA ILE A 251 19.41 -7.49 -10.87
C ILE A 251 18.34 -7.33 -9.79
N ALA A 252 18.62 -7.77 -8.56
CA ALA A 252 17.74 -7.57 -7.42
C ALA A 252 17.91 -6.17 -6.81
N VAL A 253 16.80 -5.58 -6.35
CA VAL A 253 16.71 -4.26 -5.71
C VAL A 253 15.88 -4.25 -4.43
N ALA A 254 15.27 -5.38 -4.10
CA ALA A 254 14.64 -5.66 -2.81
C ALA A 254 15.37 -6.82 -2.14
#